data_AF-A0A384ZBQ3-F1
#
_entry.id   AF-A0A384ZBQ3-F1
#
_cell.length_a   1.000
_cell.length_b   1.000
_cell.length_c   1.000
_cell.angle_alpha   90.00
_cell.angle_beta   90.00
_cell.angle_gamma   90.00
#
_symmetry.space_group_name_H-M   'P 1'
#
loop_
_entity.id
_entity.type
_entity.pdbx_description
1 polymer ?
#
loop_
_entity_poly.entity_id
_entity_poly.type
_entity_poly.pdbx_seq_one_letter_code
_entity_poly.pdbx_strand_id
1 'polypeptide(L)' 'MGMEVDIHNDYSVERGILNYSETSGADIIGIPTHGRKGLSHFFMGSIGEDVANHSKIPVVTFKI' A
#
# COMPACT_ATOMS: atom_id res chain seq x y z
N MET A 1 -24.19 -5.39 -3.96
CA MET A 1 -23.04 -4.48 -3.93
C MET A 1 -21.83 -5.23 -4.46
N GLY A 2 -21.36 -4.89 -5.66
CA GLY A 2 -20.04 -5.35 -6.12
C GLY A 2 -18.97 -4.46 -5.49
N MET A 3 -17.76 -4.99 -5.27
CA MET A 3 -16.61 -4.12 -5.04
C MET A 3 -16.28 -3.44 -6.36
N GLU A 4 -16.23 -2.11 -6.36
CA GLU A 4 -15.66 -1.36 -7.45
C GLU A 4 -14.14 -1.55 -7.43
N VAL A 5 -13.56 -1.88 -8.59
CA VAL A 5 -12.13 -2.13 -8.75
C VAL A 5 -11.60 -1.11 -9.74
N ASP A 6 -10.72 -0.23 -9.26
CA ASP A 6 -9.95 0.68 -10.09
C ASP A 6 -8.55 0.10 -10.32
N ILE A 7 -8.05 0.21 -11.55
CA ILE A 7 -6.70 -0.24 -11.94
C ILE A 7 -5.89 1.00 -12.30
N HIS A 8 -4.90 1.29 -11.47
CA HIS A 8 -4.03 2.43 -11.64
C HIS A 8 -2.61 2.02 -12.05
N ASN A 9 -2.02 2.74 -13.02
CA ASN A 9 -0.64 2.52 -13.46
C ASN A 9 0.21 3.75 -13.10
N ASP A 10 1.36 3.50 -12.48
CA ASP A 10 2.35 4.52 -12.16
C ASP A 10 3.76 3.93 -12.29
N TYR A 11 4.78 4.75 -12.14
CA TYR A 11 6.18 4.36 -12.25
C TYR A 11 6.61 3.31 -11.22
N SER A 12 5.99 3.32 -10.04
CA SER A 12 6.15 2.29 -9.01
C SER A 12 4.80 2.01 -8.33
N VAL A 13 4.67 0.83 -7.73
CA VAL A 13 3.45 0.46 -6.98
C VAL A 13 3.20 1.43 -5.83
N GLU A 14 4.25 1.78 -5.09
CA GLU A 14 4.18 2.78 -4.01
C GLU A 14 3.60 4.11 -4.53
N ARG A 15 4.16 4.65 -5.63
CA ARG A 15 3.71 5.93 -6.19
C ARG A 15 2.27 5.86 -6.67
N GLY A 16 1.88 4.76 -7.30
CA GLY A 16 0.49 4.54 -7.72
C GLY A 16 -0.47 4.53 -6.55
N ILE A 17 -0.12 3.87 -5.43
CA ILE A 17 -0.94 3.87 -4.22
C ILE A 17 -1.06 5.28 -3.63
N LEU A 18 0.05 6.01 -3.51
CA LEU A 18 0.08 7.36 -2.93
C LEU A 18 -0.67 8.39 -3.79
N ASN A 19 -0.46 8.37 -5.11
CA ASN A 19 -1.16 9.28 -6.02
C ASN A 19 -2.65 8.98 -6.10
N TYR A 20 -3.03 7.70 -6.11
CA TYR A 20 -4.44 7.31 -6.13
C TYR A 20 -5.14 7.71 -4.83
N SER A 21 -4.51 7.53 -3.67
CA SER A 21 -5.12 7.94 -2.40
C SER A 21 -5.35 9.45 -2.31
N GLU A 22 -4.43 10.26 -2.83
CA GLU A 22 -4.59 11.72 -2.93
C GLU A 22 -5.70 12.12 -3.90
N THR A 23 -5.73 11.54 -5.10
CA THR A 23 -6.68 11.91 -6.16
C THR A 23 -8.10 11.42 -5.89
N SER A 24 -8.26 10.28 -5.23
CA SER A 24 -9.57 9.76 -4.81
C SER A 24 -10.10 10.42 -3.53
N GLY A 25 -9.28 11.20 -2.82
CA GLY A 25 -9.65 11.80 -1.54
C GLY A 25 -9.85 10.76 -0.44
N ALA A 26 -9.05 9.69 -0.45
CA ALA A 26 -9.15 8.62 0.54
C ALA A 26 -8.75 9.09 1.94
N ASP A 27 -9.47 8.63 2.96
CA ASP A 27 -9.16 8.92 4.37
C ASP A 27 -8.13 7.95 4.97
N ILE A 28 -7.99 6.75 4.39
CA ILE A 28 -7.12 5.68 4.91
C ILE A 28 -6.68 4.71 3.80
N ILE A 29 -5.48 4.14 3.94
CA ILE A 29 -4.96 3.08 3.06
C ILE A 29 -4.93 1.75 3.81
N GLY A 30 -5.59 0.73 3.26
CA GLY A 30 -5.55 -0.65 3.77
C GLY A 30 -4.68 -1.55 2.90
N ILE A 31 -3.65 -2.19 3.48
CA ILE A 31 -2.74 -3.08 2.74
C ILE A 31 -2.73 -4.49 3.35
N PRO A 32 -3.23 -5.51 2.63
CA PRO A 32 -3.02 -6.90 3.03
C PRO A 32 -1.55 -7.29 2.86
N THR A 33 -1.00 -7.98 3.85
CA THR A 33 0.39 -8.47 3.82
C THR A 33 0.45 -9.94 4.19
N HIS A 34 1.42 -10.68 3.66
CA HIS A 34 1.65 -12.07 4.07
C HIS A 34 2.37 -12.18 5.42
N GLY A 35 2.80 -11.06 6.01
CA GLY A 35 3.54 -11.03 7.28
C GLY A 35 4.78 -11.92 7.30
N ARG A 36 5.51 -12.00 6.17
CA ARG A 36 6.74 -12.80 6.04
C ARG A 36 7.76 -12.32 7.10
N LYS A 37 8.43 -13.25 7.79
CA LYS A 37 9.43 -12.96 8.82
C LYS A 37 10.80 -13.52 8.43
N GLY A 38 11.88 -12.89 8.88
CA GLY A 38 13.27 -13.37 8.70
C GLY A 38 14.06 -12.62 7.62
N LEU A 39 15.28 -13.12 7.34
CA LEU A 39 16.27 -12.50 6.43
C LEU A 39 15.70 -12.19 5.03
N SER A 40 14.72 -12.96 4.53
CA SER A 40 14.06 -12.69 3.23
C SER A 40 13.26 -11.38 3.19
N HIS A 41 12.90 -10.79 4.33
CA HIS A 41 12.23 -9.48 4.44
C HIS A 41 13.26 -8.32 4.53
N PHE A 42 14.51 -8.61 4.89
CA PHE A 42 15.58 -7.61 4.99
C PHE A 42 16.26 -7.33 3.64
N PHE A 43 16.09 -8.19 2.63
CA PHE A 43 16.77 -8.06 1.34
C PHE A 43 15.94 -7.43 0.20
N MET A 44 14.62 -7.20 0.38
CA MET A 44 13.73 -6.73 -0.71
C MET A 44 12.84 -5.52 -0.36
N GLY A 45 12.86 -5.03 0.88
CA GLY A 45 11.91 -4.00 1.33
C GLY A 45 10.47 -4.51 1.38
N SER A 46 9.54 -3.65 1.80
CA SER A 46 8.11 -3.96 1.89
C SER A 46 7.30 -2.80 1.36
N ILE A 47 6.47 -3.03 0.34
CA ILE A 47 5.55 -1.99 -0.17
C ILE A 47 4.69 -1.42 0.96
N GLY A 48 4.25 -2.26 1.90
CA GLY A 48 3.47 -1.80 3.05
C GLY A 48 4.27 -0.88 3.99
N GLU A 49 5.59 -1.07 4.08
CA GLU A 49 6.50 -0.21 4.85
C GLU A 49 6.76 1.10 4.10
N ASP A 50 7.09 1.03 2.81
CA ASP A 50 7.35 2.19 1.96
C ASP A 50 6.13 3.13 1.92
N VAL A 51 4.94 2.58 1.70
CA VAL A 51 3.68 3.34 1.72
C VAL A 51 3.40 3.91 3.11
N ALA A 52 3.61 3.15 4.19
CA ALA A 52 3.40 3.66 5.54
C ALA A 52 4.36 4.81 5.90
N ASN A 53 5.59 4.78 5.41
CA ASN A 53 6.60 5.81 5.66
C ASN A 53 6.36 7.10 4.86
N HIS A 54 5.78 7.01 3.66
CA HIS A 54 5.61 8.17 2.77
C HIS A 54 4.16 8.66 2.62
N SER A 55 3.18 7.95 3.17
CA SER A 55 1.77 8.36 3.11
C SER A 55 1.47 9.60 3.95
N LYS A 56 0.63 10.49 3.40
CA LYS A 56 0.06 11.65 4.11
C LYS A 56 -1.17 11.30 4.95
N ILE A 57 -1.75 10.12 4.73
CA ILE A 57 -2.93 9.61 5.44
C ILE A 57 -2.59 8.31 6.17
N PRO A 58 -3.37 7.92 7.19
CA PRO A 58 -3.11 6.69 7.95
C PRO A 58 -3.04 5.45 7.06
N VAL A 59 -2.12 4.54 7.38
CA VAL A 59 -1.94 3.26 6.71
C VAL A 59 -2.15 2.13 7.71
N VAL A 60 -3.04 1.20 7.38
CA VAL A 60 -3.31 0.00 8.18
C VAL A 60 -2.90 -1.22 7.39
N THR A 61 -1.97 -1.98 7.95
CA THR A 61 -1.60 -3.29 7.41
C THR A 61 -2.30 -4.39 8.19
N PHE A 62 -2.74 -5.43 7.47
CA PHE A 62 -3.33 -6.61 8.08
C PHE A 62 -2.71 -7.85 7.48
N LYS A 63 -2.40 -8.82 8.34
CA LYS A 63 -1.85 -10.09 7.91
C LYS A 63 -2.96 -10.95 7.33
N ILE A 64 -2.75 -11.48 6.13
CA ILE A 64 -3.55 -12.53 5.51
C ILE A 64 -2.85 -13.89 5.61
#